data_AF-A0A8H8VKG1-F1
#
_entry.id   AF-A0A8H8VKG1-F1
#
_cell.length_a   1.000
_cell.length_b   1.000
_cell.length_c   1.000
_cell.angle_alpha   90.00
_cell.angle_beta   90.00
_cell.angle_gamma   90.00
#
_symmetry.space_group_name_H-M   'P 1'
#
loop_
_entity.id
_entity.type
_entity.pdbx_description
1 polymer ?
#
loop_
_entity_poly.entity_id
_entity_poly.type
_entity_poly.pdbx_seq_one_letter_code
_entity_poly.pdbx_strand_id
1 'polypeptide(L)'
;MNNLTATSNPLKNSERLLILTPLARFYDEYFDNLLKLNYPRNLIDLGFITPKTHAGNIATLKLQDALRKVQHGPKKSRFNKITILRQDFGTPTGQSEKERHAMNAQKDRRASMARARNSLVFTTLNPTISWVLWLDSDIIETPPSLFQDLAKHNKQVIVPNCFQRYKENGVWKERPYDFNSWQDSETALNLGKTMKDDEILLEGYAEMPTYRALMAYQRDEKADKHVEMLLDGVGGTALLVKASIHRDGAMFPTFPFYHLIETEGFAKMVRRLGHQPYGLPNYLVYHYNE
;
A
#
# COMPACT_ATOMS: atom_id res chain seq x y z
N MET A 1 11.70 -21.96 -6.60
CA MET A 1 12.01 -21.53 -5.21
C MET A 1 11.16 -22.36 -4.23
N ASN A 2 11.42 -23.67 -4.12
CA ASN A 2 10.41 -24.60 -3.58
C ASN A 2 10.36 -24.69 -2.04
N ASN A 3 11.31 -24.08 -1.34
CA ASN A 3 11.42 -24.17 0.13
C ASN A 3 11.04 -22.87 0.87
N LEU A 4 10.67 -21.81 0.14
CA LEU A 4 10.27 -20.55 0.77
C LEU A 4 8.77 -20.56 1.07
N THR A 5 8.40 -20.48 2.34
CA THR A 5 7.00 -20.51 2.78
C THR A 5 6.45 -19.11 3.03
N ALA A 6 5.17 -18.93 2.72
CA ALA A 6 4.37 -17.76 3.11
C ALA A 6 3.02 -18.28 3.61
N THR A 7 2.86 -18.37 4.92
CA THR A 7 1.78 -19.14 5.57
C THR A 7 0.95 -18.29 6.54
N SER A 8 -0.11 -18.87 7.09
CA SER A 8 -0.92 -18.23 8.14
C SER A 8 -0.19 -18.01 9.47
N ASN A 9 1.00 -18.59 9.67
CA ASN A 9 1.75 -18.53 10.92
C ASN A 9 3.20 -18.09 10.68
N PRO A 10 3.43 -16.85 10.21
CA PRO A 10 4.75 -16.42 9.76
C PRO A 10 5.82 -16.49 10.85
N LEU A 11 5.45 -16.18 12.10
CA LEU A 11 6.36 -16.23 13.24
C LEU A 11 6.90 -17.64 13.51
N LYS A 12 6.02 -18.66 13.46
CA LYS A 12 6.40 -20.06 13.71
C LYS A 12 7.45 -20.55 12.71
N ASN A 13 7.36 -20.06 11.48
CA ASN A 13 8.22 -20.44 10.37
C ASN A 13 9.39 -19.45 10.16
N SER A 14 9.55 -18.43 11.01
CA SER A 14 10.54 -17.37 10.85
C SER A 14 10.49 -16.70 9.47
N GLU A 15 9.29 -16.48 8.94
CA GLU A 15 9.09 -15.93 7.60
C GLU A 15 9.56 -14.47 7.55
N ARG A 16 10.39 -14.15 6.56
CA ARG A 16 10.96 -12.80 6.39
C ARG A 16 9.90 -11.85 5.81
N LEU A 17 9.77 -10.68 6.43
CA LEU A 17 8.91 -9.59 5.98
C LEU A 17 9.75 -8.47 5.35
N LEU A 18 9.33 -7.96 4.20
CA LEU A 18 9.85 -6.75 3.59
C LEU A 18 8.78 -5.66 3.63
N ILE A 19 9.03 -4.58 4.39
CA ILE A 19 8.12 -3.42 4.44
C ILE A 19 8.61 -2.37 3.45
N LEU A 20 7.74 -1.95 2.53
CA LEU A 20 8.06 -1.02 1.44
C LEU A 20 7.23 0.26 1.54
N THR A 21 7.93 1.39 1.55
CA THR A 21 7.31 2.70 1.77
C THR A 21 7.84 3.74 0.79
N PRO A 22 7.04 4.17 -0.20
CA PRO A 22 7.25 5.43 -0.90
C PRO A 22 7.12 6.59 0.11
N LEU A 23 8.19 7.36 0.30
CA LEU A 23 8.30 8.37 1.35
C LEU A 23 8.47 9.77 0.73
N ALA A 24 7.35 10.44 0.47
CA ALA A 24 7.36 11.82 -0.03
C ALA A 24 7.55 12.84 1.10
N ARG A 25 6.97 12.57 2.27
CA ARG A 25 7.08 13.34 3.52
C ARG A 25 7.36 12.38 4.67
N PHE A 26 8.10 12.83 5.68
CA PHE A 26 8.36 12.04 6.89
C PHE A 26 7.43 12.51 8.02
N TYR A 27 6.57 11.59 8.48
CA TYR A 27 5.70 11.77 9.63
C TYR A 27 6.29 11.02 10.82
N ASP A 28 6.45 11.69 11.97
CA ASP A 28 6.99 11.06 13.17
C ASP A 28 6.05 9.94 13.65
N GLU A 29 4.74 10.15 13.52
CA GLU A 29 3.70 9.19 13.88
C GLU A 29 3.74 7.92 13.03
N TYR A 30 4.06 8.02 11.73
CA TYR A 30 4.29 6.85 10.89
C TYR A 30 5.49 6.04 11.38
N PHE A 31 6.59 6.71 11.72
CA PHE A 31 7.78 6.01 12.18
C PHE A 31 7.55 5.36 13.55
N ASP A 32 6.86 6.04 14.46
CA ASP A 32 6.43 5.47 15.74
C ASP A 32 5.49 4.28 15.56
N ASN A 33 4.55 4.36 14.62
CA ASN A 33 3.67 3.26 14.25
C ASN A 33 4.46 2.04 13.72
N LEU A 34 5.43 2.27 12.82
CA LEU A 34 6.33 1.23 12.32
C LEU A 34 7.12 0.56 13.46
N LEU A 35 7.59 1.33 14.45
CA LEU A 35 8.32 0.80 15.59
C LEU A 35 7.45 0.01 16.58
N LYS A 36 6.14 0.27 16.61
CA LYS A 36 5.16 -0.43 17.44
C LYS A 36 4.77 -1.80 16.88
N LEU A 37 5.06 -2.09 15.60
CA LEU A 37 4.83 -3.42 15.04
C LEU A 37 5.55 -4.48 15.88
N ASN A 38 4.82 -5.52 16.29
CA ASN A 38 5.31 -6.51 17.24
C ASN A 38 5.90 -7.78 16.56
N TYR A 39 6.11 -7.74 15.24
CA TYR A 39 6.85 -8.79 14.54
C TYR A 39 8.35 -8.65 14.81
N PRO A 40 9.12 -9.75 14.99
CA PRO A 40 10.53 -9.66 15.35
C PRO A 40 11.35 -8.87 14.32
N ARG A 41 12.01 -7.79 14.77
CA ARG A 41 12.71 -6.86 13.86
C ARG A 41 13.87 -7.51 13.08
N ASN A 42 14.46 -8.58 13.61
CA ASN A 42 15.47 -9.39 12.91
C ASN A 42 14.88 -10.20 11.74
N LEU A 43 13.55 -10.25 11.58
CA LEU A 43 12.87 -10.84 10.43
C LEU A 43 12.31 -9.77 9.47
N ILE A 44 12.53 -8.48 9.75
CA ILE A 44 12.00 -7.37 8.99
C ILE A 44 13.12 -6.67 8.22
N ASP A 45 12.97 -6.62 6.90
CA ASP A 45 13.70 -5.73 6.01
C ASP A 45 12.85 -4.48 5.72
N LEU A 46 13.49 -3.31 5.65
CA LEU A 46 12.83 -2.06 5.27
C LEU A 46 13.35 -1.56 3.93
N GLY A 47 12.45 -1.09 3.07
CA GLY A 47 12.75 -0.41 1.81
C GLY A 47 12.02 0.93 1.72
N PHE A 48 12.76 2.03 1.60
CA PHE A 48 12.22 3.37 1.41
C PHE A 48 12.65 3.93 0.07
N ILE A 49 11.76 4.67 -0.61
CA ILE A 49 12.13 5.47 -1.78
C ILE A 49 11.65 6.90 -1.62
N THR A 50 12.54 7.85 -1.81
CA THR A 50 12.27 9.27 -1.60
C THR A 50 12.44 10.06 -2.91
N PRO A 51 11.59 11.06 -3.18
CA PRO A 51 11.70 11.88 -4.39
C PRO A 51 12.89 12.83 -4.32
N LYS A 52 13.46 13.18 -5.48
CA LYS A 52 14.51 14.21 -5.62
C LYS A 52 13.94 15.63 -5.63
N THR A 53 13.21 15.97 -4.57
CA THR A 53 12.66 17.31 -4.34
C THR A 53 13.19 17.90 -3.03
N HIS A 54 12.99 19.20 -2.80
CA HIS A 54 13.37 19.83 -1.53
C HIS A 54 12.70 19.13 -0.33
N ALA A 55 11.38 18.90 -0.40
CA ALA A 55 10.65 18.15 0.62
C ALA A 55 11.17 16.71 0.78
N GLY A 56 11.48 16.02 -0.33
CA GLY A 56 12.05 14.67 -0.28
C GLY A 56 13.45 14.61 0.33
N ASN A 57 14.27 15.66 0.18
CA ASN A 57 15.57 15.77 0.83
C ASN A 57 15.41 15.87 2.35
N ILE A 58 14.50 16.72 2.82
CA ILE A 58 14.16 16.86 4.24
C ILE A 58 13.65 15.53 4.81
N ALA A 59 12.73 14.87 4.10
CA ALA A 59 12.19 13.57 4.49
C ALA A 59 13.30 12.50 4.61
N THR A 60 14.28 12.51 3.69
CA THR A 60 15.43 11.59 3.73
C THR A 60 16.32 11.81 4.94
N LEU A 61 16.63 13.07 5.27
CA LEU A 61 17.44 13.39 6.44
C LEU A 61 16.76 12.94 7.74
N LYS A 62 15.47 13.28 7.90
CA LYS A 62 14.67 12.85 9.05
C LYS A 62 14.62 11.32 9.18
N LEU A 63 14.36 10.62 8.07
CA LEU A 63 14.37 9.16 8.02
C LEU A 63 15.74 8.59 8.45
N GLN A 64 16.83 9.11 7.92
CA GLN A 64 18.19 8.65 8.26
C GLN A 64 18.50 8.85 9.74
N ASP A 65 18.14 9.98 10.32
CA ASP A 65 18.35 10.24 11.74
C ASP A 65 17.50 9.31 12.63
N ALA A 66 16.24 9.09 12.28
CA ALA A 66 15.35 8.18 12.99
C ALA A 66 15.87 6.73 12.92
N LEU A 67 16.28 6.27 11.74
CA LEU A 67 16.87 4.95 11.53
C LEU A 67 18.21 4.79 12.25
N ARG A 68 19.05 5.83 12.27
CA ARG A 68 20.33 5.81 12.98
C ARG A 68 20.11 5.50 14.47
N LYS A 69 19.13 6.15 15.11
CA LYS A 69 18.79 5.89 16.52
C LYS A 69 18.40 4.44 16.75
N VAL A 70 17.56 3.87 15.88
CA VAL A 70 17.11 2.48 15.99
C VAL A 70 18.26 1.49 15.78
N GLN A 71 19.06 1.68 14.73
CA GLN A 71 20.14 0.74 14.38
C GLN A 71 21.36 0.83 15.32
N HIS A 72 21.55 1.92 16.06
CA HIS A 72 22.56 2.01 17.13
C HIS A 72 22.07 1.47 18.47
N GLY A 73 20.75 1.27 18.63
CA GLY A 73 20.15 0.68 19.82
C GLY A 73 20.53 -0.81 20.04
N PRO A 74 19.89 -1.49 21.00
CA PRO A 74 20.16 -2.90 21.31
C PRO A 74 19.99 -3.80 20.08
N LYS A 75 20.86 -4.80 19.87
CA LYS A 75 20.82 -5.71 18.71
C LYS A 75 19.44 -6.32 18.45
N LYS A 76 18.72 -6.72 19.52
CA LYS A 76 17.36 -7.27 19.47
C LYS A 76 16.29 -6.31 18.91
N SER A 77 16.58 -5.02 18.89
CA SER A 77 15.69 -3.95 18.46
C SER A 77 16.04 -3.38 17.09
N ARG A 78 17.05 -3.94 16.42
CA ARG A 78 17.49 -3.51 15.07
C ARG A 78 16.71 -4.25 14.01
N PHE A 79 16.42 -3.55 12.91
CA PHE A 79 15.92 -4.18 11.69
C PHE A 79 17.05 -4.99 11.02
N ASN A 80 16.68 -6.06 10.33
CA ASN A 80 17.62 -6.97 9.68
C ASN A 80 18.42 -6.28 8.56
N LYS A 81 17.71 -5.58 7.67
CA LYS A 81 18.29 -4.83 6.56
C LYS A 81 17.45 -3.59 6.28
N ILE A 82 18.11 -2.51 5.88
CA ILE A 82 17.43 -1.28 5.48
C ILE A 82 18.02 -0.80 4.16
N THR A 83 17.17 -0.46 3.21
CA THR A 83 17.55 0.11 1.90
C THR A 83 16.80 1.42 1.71
N ILE A 84 17.52 2.48 1.36
CA ILE A 84 16.94 3.80 1.03
C ILE A 84 17.32 4.13 -0.40
N LEU A 85 16.33 4.25 -1.26
CA LEU A 85 16.47 4.63 -2.66
C LEU A 85 16.11 6.11 -2.86
N ARG A 86 16.71 6.69 -3.88
CA ARG A 86 16.41 8.05 -4.37
C ARG A 86 15.82 7.91 -5.77
N GLN A 87 14.64 8.47 -6.00
CA GLN A 87 14.02 8.43 -7.34
C GLN A 87 14.95 9.06 -8.38
N ASP A 88 15.08 8.43 -9.53
CA ASP A 88 15.87 8.91 -10.67
C ASP A 88 15.01 9.45 -11.82
N PHE A 89 13.68 9.39 -11.68
CA PHE A 89 12.70 9.98 -12.58
C PHE A 89 12.03 11.21 -11.97
N GLY A 90 11.49 12.08 -12.84
CA GLY A 90 10.74 13.26 -12.41
C GLY A 90 9.41 12.92 -11.74
N THR A 91 9.06 13.66 -10.69
CA THR A 91 7.73 13.63 -10.06
C THR A 91 6.86 14.74 -10.64
N PRO A 92 5.68 14.44 -11.20
CA PRO A 92 4.71 15.47 -11.58
C PRO A 92 4.34 16.33 -10.37
N THR A 93 4.50 17.64 -10.48
CA THR A 93 4.20 18.59 -9.39
C THR A 93 2.84 19.24 -9.61
N GLY A 94 1.86 18.90 -8.77
CA GLY A 94 0.71 19.76 -8.47
C GLY A 94 0.95 20.48 -7.14
N GLN A 95 0.70 21.79 -7.09
CA GLN A 95 0.96 22.63 -5.93
C GLN A 95 -0.12 22.46 -4.85
N SER A 96 -1.35 22.12 -5.23
CA SER A 96 -2.48 21.85 -4.33
C SER A 96 -3.03 20.42 -4.44
N GLU A 97 -3.74 19.94 -3.41
CA GLU A 97 -4.47 18.67 -3.46
C GLU A 97 -5.45 18.65 -4.64
N LYS A 98 -6.24 19.73 -4.81
CA LYS A 98 -7.18 19.88 -5.92
C LYS A 98 -6.53 19.72 -7.30
N GLU A 99 -5.33 20.26 -7.52
CA GLU A 99 -4.58 20.08 -8.77
C GLU A 99 -4.07 18.64 -8.95
N ARG A 100 -3.60 17.99 -7.88
CA ARG A 100 -3.19 16.58 -7.91
C ARG A 100 -4.37 15.64 -8.19
N HIS A 101 -5.58 16.09 -7.85
CA HIS A 101 -6.84 15.40 -8.11
C HIS A 101 -7.52 15.82 -9.41
N ALA A 102 -6.90 16.64 -10.28
CA ALA A 102 -7.42 16.86 -11.62
C ALA A 102 -7.28 15.58 -12.46
N MET A 103 -8.31 15.19 -13.21
CA MET A 103 -8.36 13.93 -13.96
C MET A 103 -7.16 13.77 -14.92
N ASN A 104 -6.78 14.85 -15.61
CA ASN A 104 -5.62 14.88 -16.52
C ASN A 104 -4.27 14.70 -15.81
N ALA A 105 -4.16 15.08 -14.53
CA ALA A 105 -2.93 14.96 -13.74
C ALA A 105 -2.81 13.59 -13.02
N GLN A 106 -3.92 12.88 -12.82
CA GLN A 106 -3.93 11.60 -12.11
C GLN A 106 -3.14 10.51 -12.83
N LYS A 107 -3.23 10.44 -14.17
CA LYS A 107 -2.52 9.41 -14.95
C LYS A 107 -1.01 9.50 -14.72
N ASP A 108 -0.42 10.67 -14.89
CA ASP A 108 1.02 10.89 -14.70
C ASP A 108 1.45 10.70 -13.25
N ARG A 109 0.63 11.18 -12.30
CA ARG A 109 0.90 11.02 -10.86
C ARG A 109 0.92 9.54 -10.47
N ARG A 110 -0.11 8.77 -10.83
CA ARG A 110 -0.20 7.33 -10.55
C ARG A 110 0.88 6.55 -11.29
N ALA A 111 1.23 6.92 -12.53
CA ALA A 111 2.36 6.33 -13.25
C ALA A 111 3.70 6.56 -12.51
N SER A 112 3.91 7.77 -11.97
CA SER A 112 5.10 8.08 -11.17
C SER A 112 5.14 7.31 -9.85
N MET A 113 3.99 7.14 -9.17
CA MET A 113 3.89 6.30 -7.97
C MET A 113 4.17 4.84 -8.29
N ALA A 114 3.60 4.31 -9.37
CA ALA A 114 3.85 2.97 -9.86
C ALA A 114 5.34 2.72 -10.14
N ARG A 115 6.03 3.68 -10.80
CA ARG A 115 7.49 3.63 -11.00
C ARG A 115 8.26 3.54 -9.68
N ALA A 116 7.85 4.33 -8.67
CA ALA A 116 8.49 4.31 -7.36
C ALA A 116 8.30 2.98 -6.62
N ARG A 117 7.08 2.44 -6.62
CA ARG A 117 6.79 1.11 -6.06
C ARG A 117 7.58 0.02 -6.78
N ASN A 118 7.56 0.01 -8.12
CA ASN A 118 8.34 -0.96 -8.91
C ASN A 118 9.84 -0.88 -8.61
N SER A 119 10.41 0.33 -8.55
CA SER A 119 11.83 0.53 -8.22
C SER A 119 12.18 -0.04 -6.84
N LEU A 120 11.31 0.16 -5.84
CA LEU A 120 11.47 -0.41 -4.51
C LEU A 120 11.50 -1.94 -4.55
N VAL A 121 10.42 -2.56 -5.04
CA VAL A 121 10.27 -4.01 -4.94
C VAL A 121 11.33 -4.73 -5.77
N PHE A 122 11.63 -4.27 -6.97
CA PHE A 122 12.65 -4.92 -7.81
C PHE A 122 14.07 -4.80 -7.24
N THR A 123 14.38 -3.73 -6.50
CA THR A 123 15.70 -3.54 -5.90
C THR A 123 15.88 -4.28 -4.57
N THR A 124 14.79 -4.44 -3.81
CA THR A 124 14.85 -4.90 -2.41
C THR A 124 14.37 -6.34 -2.22
N LEU A 125 13.51 -6.85 -3.12
CA LEU A 125 13.00 -8.20 -3.05
C LEU A 125 14.12 -9.21 -3.38
N ASN A 126 14.47 -10.03 -2.40
CA ASN A 126 15.47 -11.08 -2.54
C ASN A 126 14.85 -12.48 -2.32
N PRO A 127 15.55 -13.58 -2.63
CA PRO A 127 15.00 -14.93 -2.53
C PRO A 127 14.59 -15.39 -1.12
N THR A 128 14.99 -14.66 -0.07
CA THR A 128 14.67 -15.02 1.33
C THR A 128 13.40 -14.38 1.86
N ILE A 129 12.83 -13.38 1.16
CA ILE A 129 11.63 -12.64 1.62
C ILE A 129 10.36 -13.44 1.36
N SER A 130 9.58 -13.75 2.39
CA SER A 130 8.30 -14.48 2.26
C SER A 130 7.13 -13.54 1.95
N TRP A 131 7.16 -12.34 2.52
CA TRP A 131 6.05 -11.37 2.47
C TRP A 131 6.54 -9.97 2.13
N VAL A 132 5.72 -9.24 1.38
CA VAL A 132 5.89 -7.81 1.12
C VAL A 132 4.70 -7.07 1.70
N LEU A 133 4.95 -6.14 2.63
CA LEU A 133 3.94 -5.21 3.14
C LEU A 133 4.22 -3.84 2.55
N TRP A 134 3.36 -3.41 1.63
CA TRP A 134 3.29 -2.02 1.23
C TRP A 134 2.65 -1.23 2.37
N LEU A 135 3.32 -0.17 2.82
CA LEU A 135 2.81 0.70 3.87
C LEU A 135 3.15 2.13 3.49
N ASP A 136 2.15 2.91 3.10
CA ASP A 136 2.36 4.30 2.70
C ASP A 136 2.78 5.16 3.91
N SER A 137 3.58 6.19 3.67
CA SER A 137 4.26 6.96 4.72
C SER A 137 3.35 7.80 5.61
N ASP A 138 2.09 7.94 5.21
CA ASP A 138 1.03 8.68 5.87
C ASP A 138 0.09 7.75 6.66
N ILE A 139 0.37 6.44 6.73
CA ILE A 139 -0.32 5.52 7.64
C ILE A 139 0.29 5.57 9.04
N ILE A 140 -0.35 6.33 9.92
CA ILE A 140 0.15 6.71 11.23
C ILE A 140 -0.39 5.87 12.39
N GLU A 141 -1.41 5.05 12.16
CA GLU A 141 -1.98 4.17 13.18
C GLU A 141 -2.39 2.83 12.59
N THR A 142 -1.86 1.76 13.16
CA THR A 142 -2.20 0.37 12.83
C THR A 142 -2.20 -0.45 14.11
N PRO A 143 -2.94 -1.57 14.19
CA PRO A 143 -2.73 -2.52 15.28
C PRO A 143 -1.27 -3.02 15.28
N PRO A 144 -0.60 -3.15 16.45
CA PRO A 144 0.78 -3.67 16.52
C PRO A 144 0.99 -5.03 15.85
N SER A 145 -0.08 -5.82 15.76
CA SER A 145 -0.14 -7.13 15.11
C SER A 145 -0.48 -7.09 13.62
N LEU A 146 -0.44 -5.92 12.95
CA LEU A 146 -0.86 -5.73 11.56
C LEU A 146 -0.42 -6.87 10.63
N PHE A 147 0.88 -7.18 10.61
CA PHE A 147 1.40 -8.21 9.71
C PHE A 147 0.82 -9.59 10.04
N GLN A 148 0.83 -10.00 11.30
CA GLN A 148 0.32 -11.30 11.72
C GLN A 148 -1.18 -11.42 11.49
N ASP A 149 -1.93 -10.35 11.77
CA ASP A 149 -3.37 -10.28 11.57
C ASP A 149 -3.75 -10.38 10.10
N LEU A 150 -2.96 -9.83 9.18
CA LEU A 150 -3.19 -9.98 7.74
C LEU A 150 -2.69 -11.36 7.24
N ALA A 151 -1.51 -11.79 7.66
CA ALA A 151 -0.90 -13.04 7.21
C ALA A 151 -1.73 -14.27 7.58
N LYS A 152 -2.44 -14.26 8.72
CA LYS A 152 -3.28 -15.38 9.15
C LYS A 152 -4.38 -15.78 8.15
N HIS A 153 -4.82 -14.83 7.32
CA HIS A 153 -5.80 -15.07 6.25
C HIS A 153 -5.22 -15.91 5.10
N ASN A 154 -3.89 -16.05 5.04
CA ASN A 154 -3.15 -16.87 4.09
C ASN A 154 -3.45 -16.54 2.62
N LYS A 155 -3.90 -15.31 2.33
CA LYS A 155 -4.21 -14.85 0.98
C LYS A 155 -2.95 -14.41 0.24
N GLN A 156 -3.01 -14.45 -1.08
CA GLN A 156 -1.93 -13.98 -1.95
C GLN A 156 -1.76 -12.46 -1.86
N VAL A 157 -2.88 -11.75 -1.79
CA VAL A 157 -2.96 -10.30 -1.67
C VAL A 157 -4.12 -9.98 -0.74
N ILE A 158 -3.86 -9.17 0.30
CA ILE A 158 -4.89 -8.72 1.24
C ILE A 158 -4.66 -7.27 1.69
N VAL A 159 -5.74 -6.48 1.73
CA VAL A 159 -5.74 -5.06 2.09
C VAL A 159 -6.71 -4.83 3.27
N PRO A 160 -6.31 -4.17 4.36
CA PRO A 160 -7.24 -3.66 5.37
C PRO A 160 -7.94 -2.39 4.88
N ASN A 161 -9.02 -2.01 5.54
CA ASN A 161 -9.73 -0.78 5.23
C ASN A 161 -9.01 0.44 5.80
N CYS A 162 -8.86 1.50 5.00
CA CYS A 162 -8.14 2.70 5.42
C CYS A 162 -9.10 3.85 5.69
N PHE A 163 -9.07 4.33 6.93
CA PHE A 163 -9.88 5.43 7.45
C PHE A 163 -8.99 6.59 7.87
N GLN A 164 -9.60 7.70 8.23
CA GLN A 164 -8.91 8.86 8.77
C GLN A 164 -9.65 9.36 10.00
N ARG A 165 -8.90 9.60 11.09
CA ARG A 165 -9.45 10.23 12.30
C ARG A 165 -9.43 11.75 12.13
N TYR A 166 -10.51 12.42 12.51
CA TYR A 166 -10.59 13.88 12.51
C TYR A 166 -11.36 14.38 13.73
N LYS A 167 -11.21 15.66 14.07
CA LYS A 167 -11.99 16.30 15.13
C LYS A 167 -13.09 17.17 14.52
N GLU A 168 -14.31 16.99 15.00
CA GLU A 168 -15.43 17.88 14.73
C GLU A 168 -15.97 18.37 16.07
N ASN A 169 -15.96 19.69 16.28
CA ASN A 169 -16.37 20.33 17.54
C ASN A 169 -15.66 19.74 18.78
N GLY A 170 -14.38 19.41 18.64
CA GLY A 170 -13.56 18.81 19.71
C GLY A 170 -13.76 17.31 19.93
N VAL A 171 -14.73 16.68 19.26
CA VAL A 171 -15.03 15.25 19.35
C VAL A 171 -14.32 14.51 18.23
N TRP A 172 -13.64 13.41 18.58
CA TRP A 172 -13.02 12.53 17.59
C TRP A 172 -14.07 11.77 16.78
N LYS A 173 -13.90 11.78 15.46
CA LYS A 173 -14.69 11.05 14.48
C LYS A 173 -13.77 10.32 13.49
N GLU A 174 -14.34 9.42 12.72
CA GLU A 174 -13.66 8.66 11.68
C GLU A 174 -14.38 8.86 10.35
N ARG A 175 -13.64 8.91 9.24
CA ARG A 175 -14.20 8.91 7.88
C ARG A 175 -13.44 7.93 6.98
N PRO A 176 -14.10 7.33 5.98
CA PRO A 176 -13.41 6.56 4.95
C PRO A 176 -12.36 7.41 4.23
N TYR A 177 -11.21 6.82 3.89
CA TYR A 177 -10.11 7.53 3.23
C TYR A 177 -9.75 6.90 1.87
N ASP A 178 -9.48 5.59 1.84
CA ASP A 178 -9.03 4.92 0.61
C ASP A 178 -10.19 4.33 -0.18
N PHE A 179 -10.43 4.88 -1.38
CA PHE A 179 -11.46 4.40 -2.31
C PHE A 179 -10.93 3.51 -3.42
N ASN A 180 -9.64 3.12 -3.41
CA ASN A 180 -9.03 2.29 -4.46
C ASN A 180 -9.22 0.78 -4.22
N SER A 181 -9.89 0.40 -3.12
CA SER A 181 -10.23 -0.99 -2.82
C SER A 181 -11.70 -1.25 -3.10
N TRP A 182 -12.00 -2.05 -4.12
CA TRP A 182 -13.37 -2.23 -4.61
C TRP A 182 -13.59 -3.56 -5.33
N GLN A 183 -14.87 -3.97 -5.43
CA GLN A 183 -15.35 -4.99 -6.38
C GLN A 183 -15.82 -4.33 -7.66
N ASP A 184 -15.51 -4.95 -8.81
CA ASP A 184 -15.86 -4.37 -10.10
C ASP A 184 -17.38 -4.36 -10.31
N SER A 185 -17.84 -3.54 -11.24
CA SER A 185 -19.25 -3.47 -11.61
C SER A 185 -19.43 -3.72 -13.11
N GLU A 186 -20.62 -4.19 -13.50
CA GLU A 186 -20.94 -4.33 -14.93
C GLU A 186 -20.87 -2.97 -15.66
N THR A 187 -21.25 -1.88 -14.98
CA THR A 187 -21.16 -0.53 -15.51
C THR A 187 -19.72 -0.12 -15.82
N ALA A 188 -18.78 -0.34 -14.90
CA ALA A 188 -17.38 -0.02 -15.10
C ALA A 188 -16.75 -0.88 -16.21
N LEU A 189 -17.10 -2.17 -16.27
CA LEU A 189 -16.67 -3.07 -17.33
C LEU A 189 -17.18 -2.63 -18.70
N ASN A 190 -18.44 -2.20 -18.80
CA ASN A 190 -19.03 -1.71 -20.05
C ASN A 190 -18.45 -0.35 -20.46
N LEU A 191 -18.19 0.53 -19.50
CA LEU A 191 -17.50 1.80 -19.75
C LEU A 191 -16.11 1.54 -20.34
N GLY A 192 -15.31 0.65 -19.74
CA GLY A 192 -13.99 0.28 -20.25
C GLY A 192 -13.99 -0.20 -21.70
N LYS A 193 -15.02 -0.96 -22.14
CA LYS A 193 -15.13 -1.41 -23.55
C LYS A 193 -15.30 -0.28 -24.56
N THR A 194 -15.75 0.89 -24.12
CA THR A 194 -15.97 2.07 -24.99
C THR A 194 -14.81 3.06 -24.96
N MET A 195 -13.86 2.86 -24.04
CA MET A 195 -12.70 3.72 -23.85
C MET A 195 -11.58 3.38 -24.83
N LYS A 196 -10.72 4.36 -25.10
CA LYS A 196 -9.48 4.11 -25.86
C LYS A 196 -8.50 3.32 -25.01
N ASP A 197 -7.60 2.59 -25.67
CA ASP A 197 -6.61 1.71 -25.02
C ASP A 197 -5.72 2.45 -24.01
N ASP A 198 -5.49 3.75 -24.21
CA ASP A 198 -4.64 4.56 -23.34
C ASP A 198 -5.40 5.34 -22.26
N GLU A 199 -6.72 5.22 -22.20
CA GLU A 199 -7.55 5.86 -21.17
C GLU A 199 -7.59 5.02 -19.88
N ILE A 200 -7.79 5.69 -18.74
CA ILE A 200 -7.84 5.06 -17.42
C ILE A 200 -9.16 5.35 -16.73
N LEU A 201 -9.69 4.35 -16.02
CA LEU A 201 -10.79 4.48 -15.07
C LEU A 201 -10.24 4.96 -13.73
N LEU A 202 -10.93 5.92 -13.12
CA LEU A 202 -10.57 6.46 -11.81
C LEU A 202 -11.82 6.54 -10.94
N GLU A 203 -11.71 6.05 -9.71
CA GLU A 203 -12.76 6.21 -8.70
C GLU A 203 -12.83 7.64 -8.16
N GLY A 204 -14.05 8.06 -7.79
CA GLY A 204 -14.29 9.34 -7.12
C GLY A 204 -14.57 10.54 -8.04
N TYR A 205 -14.60 10.34 -9.36
CA TYR A 205 -14.95 11.40 -10.32
C TYR A 205 -16.44 11.32 -10.67
N ALA A 206 -17.19 12.40 -10.38
CA ALA A 206 -18.62 12.48 -10.69
C ALA A 206 -18.92 12.30 -12.20
N GLU A 207 -17.97 12.70 -13.04
CA GLU A 207 -18.03 12.59 -14.50
C GLU A 207 -17.86 11.13 -15.00
N MET A 208 -17.44 10.22 -14.12
CA MET A 208 -17.17 8.81 -14.41
C MET A 208 -17.80 7.91 -13.34
N PRO A 209 -19.14 7.76 -13.32
CA PRO A 209 -19.81 6.93 -12.33
C PRO A 209 -19.56 5.45 -12.62
N THR A 210 -18.57 4.87 -11.96
CA THR A 210 -18.17 3.46 -12.11
C THR A 210 -19.12 2.50 -11.41
N TYR A 211 -19.85 2.94 -10.38
CA TYR A 211 -20.71 2.11 -9.52
C TYR A 211 -20.01 0.88 -8.91
N ARG A 212 -18.69 0.96 -8.74
CA ARG A 212 -17.92 -0.07 -8.05
C ARG A 212 -18.28 -0.11 -6.57
N ALA A 213 -18.35 -1.32 -6.01
CA ALA A 213 -18.63 -1.48 -4.60
C ALA A 213 -17.36 -1.20 -3.80
N LEU A 214 -17.25 0.02 -3.25
CA LEU A 214 -16.09 0.49 -2.52
C LEU A 214 -16.04 -0.15 -1.12
N MET A 215 -14.94 -0.85 -0.81
CA MET A 215 -14.74 -1.50 0.50
C MET A 215 -14.82 -0.50 1.66
N ALA A 216 -14.45 0.75 1.40
CA ALA A 216 -14.51 1.88 2.34
C ALA A 216 -15.90 2.04 3.00
N TYR A 217 -16.97 1.69 2.27
CA TYR A 217 -18.36 1.77 2.74
C TYR A 217 -18.97 0.41 3.15
N GLN A 218 -18.19 -0.67 3.10
CA GLN A 218 -18.67 -2.03 3.46
C GLN A 218 -18.37 -2.39 4.92
N ARG A 219 -17.91 -1.42 5.73
CA ARG A 219 -17.65 -1.64 7.16
C ARG A 219 -18.96 -1.91 7.89
N ASP A 220 -19.00 -3.02 8.63
CA ASP A 220 -20.02 -3.33 9.63
C ASP A 220 -19.35 -3.42 11.00
N GLU A 221 -19.61 -2.44 11.86
CA GLU A 221 -19.02 -2.36 13.21
C GLU A 221 -19.44 -3.49 14.15
N LYS A 222 -20.53 -4.18 13.84
CA LYS A 222 -21.03 -5.31 14.65
C LYS A 222 -20.43 -6.65 14.22
N ALA A 223 -19.82 -6.69 13.04
CA ALA A 223 -19.26 -7.90 12.48
C ALA A 223 -17.80 -8.11 12.92
N ASP A 224 -17.29 -9.33 12.71
CA ASP A 224 -15.89 -9.65 13.01
C ASP A 224 -14.93 -8.80 12.17
N LYS A 225 -13.83 -8.34 12.78
CA LYS A 225 -12.82 -7.52 12.08
C LYS A 225 -12.10 -8.27 10.95
N HIS A 226 -12.19 -9.59 10.93
CA HIS A 226 -11.57 -10.52 9.96
C HIS A 226 -12.55 -11.02 8.90
N VAL A 227 -13.72 -10.39 8.75
CA VAL A 227 -14.56 -10.63 7.57
C VAL A 227 -13.74 -10.34 6.31
N GLU A 228 -13.73 -11.29 5.38
CA GLU A 228 -13.04 -11.18 4.10
C GLU A 228 -14.03 -10.77 3.00
N MET A 229 -13.57 -9.90 2.10
CA MET A 229 -14.28 -9.48 0.90
C MET A 229 -13.41 -9.79 -0.33
N LEU A 230 -13.98 -10.32 -1.40
CA LEU A 230 -13.26 -10.42 -2.69
C LEU A 230 -13.06 -9.03 -3.26
N LEU A 231 -11.91 -8.73 -3.84
CA LEU A 231 -11.65 -7.44 -4.50
C LEU A 231 -11.14 -7.62 -5.92
N ASP A 232 -11.46 -6.65 -6.77
CA ASP A 232 -10.94 -6.53 -8.15
C ASP A 232 -9.94 -5.36 -8.27
N GLY A 233 -10.07 -4.34 -7.42
CA GLY A 233 -9.09 -3.27 -7.20
C GLY A 233 -8.61 -3.25 -5.74
N VAL A 234 -7.35 -2.88 -5.51
CA VAL A 234 -6.79 -2.70 -4.16
C VAL A 234 -6.08 -1.36 -4.07
N GLY A 235 -6.12 -0.74 -2.89
CA GLY A 235 -5.29 0.42 -2.56
C GLY A 235 -3.88 0.06 -2.10
N GLY A 236 -3.02 1.08 -2.03
CA GLY A 236 -1.62 0.96 -1.62
C GLY A 236 -1.32 1.38 -0.19
N THR A 237 -2.33 1.87 0.54
CA THR A 237 -2.20 2.45 1.90
C THR A 237 -1.54 1.48 2.87
N ALA A 238 -2.11 0.28 3.02
CA ALA A 238 -1.47 -0.86 3.66
C ALA A 238 -1.85 -2.13 2.88
N LEU A 239 -0.91 -2.79 2.20
CA LEU A 239 -1.22 -3.94 1.35
C LEU A 239 -0.22 -5.07 1.59
N LEU A 240 -0.71 -6.20 2.09
CA LEU A 240 0.11 -7.39 2.29
C LEU A 240 0.04 -8.29 1.05
N VAL A 241 1.21 -8.65 0.53
CA VAL A 241 1.39 -9.45 -0.68
C VAL A 241 2.35 -10.60 -0.37
N LYS A 242 1.99 -11.83 -0.74
CA LYS A 242 2.96 -12.93 -0.75
C LYS A 242 4.05 -12.64 -1.76
N ALA A 243 5.31 -12.77 -1.38
CA ALA A 243 6.42 -12.39 -2.23
C ALA A 243 6.50 -13.19 -3.56
N SER A 244 5.89 -14.39 -3.62
CA SER A 244 5.71 -15.14 -4.89
C SER A 244 4.97 -14.33 -5.95
N ILE A 245 3.95 -13.55 -5.57
CA ILE A 245 3.15 -12.75 -6.51
C ILE A 245 4.00 -11.75 -7.29
N HIS A 246 4.92 -11.06 -6.61
CA HIS A 246 5.86 -10.17 -7.28
C HIS A 246 6.92 -10.94 -8.11
N ARG A 247 7.33 -12.13 -7.68
CA ARG A 247 8.28 -12.98 -8.43
C ARG A 247 7.67 -13.58 -9.69
N ASP A 248 6.38 -13.85 -9.68
CA ASP A 248 5.61 -14.32 -10.83
C ASP A 248 5.30 -13.19 -11.83
N GLY A 249 5.74 -11.96 -11.52
CA GLY A 249 5.71 -10.82 -12.43
C GLY A 249 4.66 -9.77 -12.11
N ALA A 250 3.83 -9.96 -11.08
CA ALA A 250 2.88 -8.93 -10.67
C ALA A 250 3.62 -7.67 -10.20
N MET A 251 3.36 -6.54 -10.86
CA MET A 251 3.96 -5.24 -10.56
C MET A 251 2.90 -4.15 -10.68
N PHE A 252 3.25 -2.91 -10.37
CA PHE A 252 2.36 -1.76 -10.49
C PHE A 252 2.48 -1.19 -11.91
N PRO A 253 1.48 -1.34 -12.79
CA PRO A 253 1.60 -0.86 -14.16
C PRO A 253 1.79 0.66 -14.18
N THR A 254 2.82 1.12 -14.90
CA THR A 254 3.10 2.55 -15.10
C THR A 254 2.37 3.12 -16.31
N PHE A 255 1.51 2.30 -16.90
CA PHE A 255 0.76 2.52 -18.12
C PHE A 255 -0.65 1.93 -17.94
N PRO A 256 -1.63 2.36 -18.75
CA PRO A 256 -2.98 1.78 -18.74
C PRO A 256 -2.93 0.27 -18.99
N PHE A 257 -3.46 -0.51 -18.05
CA PHE A 257 -3.54 -1.96 -18.11
C PHE A 257 -4.99 -2.37 -17.82
N TYR A 258 -5.73 -2.73 -18.86
CA TYR A 258 -7.20 -2.88 -18.80
C TYR A 258 -7.89 -1.63 -18.23
N HIS A 259 -7.46 -0.45 -18.69
CA HIS A 259 -7.89 0.87 -18.20
C HIS A 259 -7.63 1.11 -16.70
N LEU A 260 -6.76 0.31 -16.06
CA LEU A 260 -6.33 0.51 -14.69
C LEU A 260 -4.85 0.86 -14.65
N ILE A 261 -4.37 1.44 -13.55
CA ILE A 261 -2.98 1.84 -13.39
C ILE A 261 -2.55 1.62 -11.93
N GLU A 262 -1.25 1.55 -11.67
CA GLU A 262 -0.69 1.50 -10.32
C GLU A 262 -1.27 0.33 -9.49
N THR A 263 -1.88 0.56 -8.33
CA THR A 263 -2.35 -0.49 -7.40
C THR A 263 -3.59 -1.24 -7.92
N GLU A 264 -4.51 -0.54 -8.59
CA GLU A 264 -5.65 -1.16 -9.25
C GLU A 264 -5.21 -2.01 -10.46
N GLY A 265 -4.23 -1.51 -11.22
CA GLY A 265 -3.59 -2.28 -12.29
C GLY A 265 -2.84 -3.50 -11.77
N PHE A 266 -2.20 -3.39 -10.61
CA PHE A 266 -1.58 -4.52 -9.91
C PHE A 266 -2.62 -5.58 -9.53
N ALA A 267 -3.76 -5.21 -8.94
CA ALA A 267 -4.84 -6.14 -8.62
C ALA A 267 -5.33 -6.89 -9.86
N LYS A 268 -5.50 -6.18 -10.99
CA LYS A 268 -5.84 -6.82 -12.26
C LYS A 268 -4.76 -7.81 -12.72
N MET A 269 -3.49 -7.47 -12.58
CA MET A 269 -2.37 -8.36 -12.93
C MET A 269 -2.38 -9.63 -12.07
N VAL A 270 -2.65 -9.50 -10.78
CA VAL A 270 -2.83 -10.63 -9.85
C VAL A 270 -3.96 -11.55 -10.31
N ARG A 271 -5.11 -11.00 -10.76
CA ARG A 271 -6.19 -11.79 -11.36
C ARG A 271 -5.75 -12.51 -12.64
N ARG A 272 -4.96 -11.85 -13.50
CA ARG A 272 -4.43 -12.45 -14.74
C ARG A 272 -3.43 -13.57 -14.48
N LEU A 273 -2.75 -13.56 -13.34
CA LEU A 273 -1.89 -14.65 -12.85
C LEU A 273 -2.67 -15.79 -12.16
N GLY A 274 -4.01 -15.74 -12.14
CA GLY A 274 -4.84 -16.80 -11.56
C GLY A 274 -5.05 -16.69 -10.05
N HIS A 275 -4.74 -15.54 -9.45
CA HIS A 275 -4.92 -15.28 -8.03
C HIS A 275 -6.10 -14.34 -7.76
N GLN A 276 -6.49 -14.22 -6.49
CA GLN A 276 -7.61 -13.41 -6.04
C GLN A 276 -7.13 -12.42 -4.96
N PRO A 277 -7.28 -11.11 -5.18
CA PRO A 277 -7.14 -10.11 -4.13
C PRO A 277 -8.32 -10.17 -3.15
N TYR A 278 -8.02 -9.89 -1.88
CA TYR A 278 -8.99 -9.85 -0.79
C TYR A 278 -8.87 -8.54 -0.01
N GLY A 279 -9.97 -8.16 0.64
CA GLY A 279 -10.05 -7.01 1.53
C GLY A 279 -10.61 -7.39 2.89
N LEU A 280 -10.29 -6.60 3.91
CA LEU A 280 -10.87 -6.69 5.25
C LEU A 280 -11.64 -5.39 5.57
N PRO A 281 -12.94 -5.31 5.26
CA PRO A 281 -13.72 -4.07 5.42
C PRO A 281 -13.79 -3.56 6.88
N ASN A 282 -13.62 -4.46 7.85
CA ASN A 282 -13.74 -4.16 9.28
C ASN A 282 -12.39 -4.04 10.00
N TYR A 283 -11.27 -4.36 9.33
CA TYR A 283 -9.93 -4.21 9.89
C TYR A 283 -9.38 -2.84 9.48
N LEU A 284 -9.21 -1.94 10.44
CA LEU A 284 -8.89 -0.54 10.15
C LEU A 284 -7.42 -0.22 10.33
N VAL A 285 -6.91 0.60 9.40
CA VAL A 285 -5.68 1.37 9.54
C VAL A 285 -6.02 2.84 9.33
N TYR A 286 -5.24 3.75 9.91
CA TYR A 286 -5.54 5.18 9.82
C TYR A 286 -4.46 6.00 9.12
N HIS A 287 -4.92 6.76 8.14
CA HIS A 287 -4.17 7.77 7.44
C HIS A 287 -4.06 9.05 8.29
N TYR A 288 -2.96 9.79 8.12
CA TYR A 288 -2.72 11.10 8.72
C TYR A 288 -3.81 12.09 8.33
N ASN A 289 -4.29 12.91 9.25
CA ASN A 289 -5.23 13.99 8.93
C ASN A 289 -4.45 15.27 8.64
N GLU A 290 -4.44 15.69 7.37
CA GLU A 290 -3.82 16.96 6.95
C GLU A 290 -4.46 18.18 7.59
#